data_AF-A0A661I0S6-F1
#
_entry.id   AF-A0A661I0S6-F1
#
_cell.length_a   1.000
_cell.length_b   1.000
_cell.length_c   1.000
_cell.angle_alpha   90.00
_cell.angle_beta   90.00
_cell.angle_gamma   90.00
#
_symmetry.space_group_name_H-M   'P 1'
#
loop_
_entity.id
_entity.type
_entity.pdbx_description
1 polymer ?
#
loop_
_entity_poly.entity_id
_entity_poly.type
_entity_poly.pdbx_seq_one_letter_code
_entity_poly.pdbx_strand_id
1 'polypeptide(L)'
;MNDFDTLRGLLLHQEKAAISELEHTLATLLKETRDPDLIIEKLTPLFNGLMHHTIENERVQFLETFSPIISDLLKETIQGSTDDIAKVMAPIMGDAIKEQVRTQKDTIVDALYPVMGNMISKYVSGALKDTLDEINAKVQNSFSSTAVKRKIKARIKGVSESELLFQEVHAGEIQTLFLIHKASGLLILQENRNAKIIVEADMVSSMLSAIRSFVNEWIAQSDDTFELNAIDYGDSKIYLEVSGCCYLALMVRGEIRSEMRQNITKVLSEVVEKYGDTISKFNGDTSTLPLGEISSKMKPFFELEDTKVSSPSSSKGLMIVLMMSALLILGAFGYTQYLSYIEEKQEQNILQAFYHTPELNLYRLSVDVNEKEALLEGTVPHERLRIIAESIVEKEEPDLKIDNRIVLTVPVVTPETVYQLLEMLTKVYNSYNSIHVAFNYTNEIVTLKGEVPNSIKFEEMIKYYSEIVGVNKLIIEMRIKPPEINQNITYDIAQSTLNTSQQEIIDLLVKNFDLKNMSTLYEGYRLKLTGYADSSGSLEKNRHLAHKRAENVKHYFVSLGVNNEHVFIDKEMILKSDGRKARAVKIVWEKIDD
;
A
#
# COMPACT_ATOMS: atom_id res chain seq x y z
N MET A 1 -70.81 51.64 -27.24
CA MET A 1 -70.66 52.88 -28.03
C MET A 1 -70.11 52.41 -29.36
N ASN A 2 -70.85 52.63 -30.44
CA ASN A 2 -70.73 51.86 -31.68
C ASN A 2 -69.38 52.14 -32.34
N ASP A 3 -68.55 51.12 -32.61
CA ASP A 3 -67.27 51.27 -33.36
C ASP A 3 -67.51 51.94 -34.74
N PHE A 4 -68.73 51.78 -35.22
CA PHE A 4 -69.29 52.45 -36.40
C PHE A 4 -69.31 53.98 -36.30
N ASP A 5 -69.61 54.55 -35.14
CA ASP A 5 -69.67 56.01 -34.95
C ASP A 5 -68.27 56.63 -34.89
N THR A 6 -67.28 55.88 -34.39
CA THR A 6 -65.87 56.26 -34.37
C THR A 6 -65.28 56.26 -35.79
N LEU A 7 -65.62 55.25 -36.60
CA LEU A 7 -65.27 55.19 -38.02
C LEU A 7 -65.87 56.38 -38.79
N ARG A 8 -67.12 56.74 -38.49
CA ARG A 8 -67.84 57.87 -39.11
C ARG A 8 -67.24 59.25 -38.76
N GLY A 9 -66.45 59.37 -37.70
CA GLY A 9 -65.78 60.62 -37.32
C GLY A 9 -64.51 60.94 -38.13
N LEU A 10 -63.85 59.92 -38.68
CA LEU A 10 -62.50 60.02 -39.27
C LEU A 10 -62.47 60.03 -40.81
N LEU A 11 -63.60 59.79 -41.46
CA LEU A 11 -63.69 59.60 -42.91
C LEU A 11 -64.03 60.88 -43.68
N LEU A 12 -63.38 61.07 -44.82
CA LEU A 12 -63.61 62.19 -45.75
C LEU A 12 -64.96 62.03 -46.47
N HIS A 13 -65.43 63.11 -47.10
CA HIS A 13 -66.80 63.23 -47.62
C HIS A 13 -67.17 62.16 -48.67
N GLN A 14 -66.18 61.57 -49.35
CA GLN A 14 -66.36 60.52 -50.36
C GLN A 14 -66.46 59.11 -49.77
N GLU A 15 -65.68 58.77 -48.73
CA GLU A 15 -65.77 57.45 -48.07
C GLU A 15 -67.08 57.30 -47.28
N LYS A 16 -67.56 58.40 -46.68
CA LYS A 16 -68.91 58.43 -46.09
C LYS A 16 -69.98 58.16 -47.14
N ALA A 17 -69.80 58.65 -48.36
CA ALA A 17 -70.76 58.40 -49.44
C ALA A 17 -70.72 56.93 -49.87
N ALA A 18 -69.54 56.35 -50.04
CA ALA A 18 -69.40 54.95 -50.45
C ALA A 18 -69.88 53.96 -49.37
N ILE A 19 -69.59 54.21 -48.09
CA ILE A 19 -70.12 53.40 -46.99
C ILE A 19 -71.64 53.57 -46.88
N SER A 20 -72.17 54.79 -47.08
CA SER A 20 -73.62 55.01 -47.05
C SER A 20 -74.33 54.35 -48.24
N GLU A 21 -73.68 54.26 -49.41
CA GLU A 21 -74.15 53.50 -50.57
C GLU A 21 -74.11 51.99 -50.32
N LEU A 22 -73.08 51.51 -49.61
CA LEU A 22 -72.95 50.11 -49.22
C LEU A 22 -74.00 49.73 -48.17
N GLU A 23 -74.24 50.59 -47.17
CA GLU A 23 -75.34 50.46 -46.20
C GLU A 23 -76.71 50.51 -46.85
N HIS A 24 -76.93 51.44 -47.79
CA HIS A 24 -78.19 51.53 -48.52
C HIS A 24 -78.42 50.26 -49.34
N THR A 25 -77.42 49.80 -50.08
CA THR A 25 -77.49 48.57 -50.88
C THR A 25 -77.73 47.35 -50.00
N LEU A 26 -77.01 47.23 -48.87
CA LEU A 26 -77.22 46.17 -47.89
C LEU A 26 -78.63 46.20 -47.29
N ALA A 27 -79.14 47.37 -46.90
CA ALA A 27 -80.47 47.52 -46.34
C ALA A 27 -81.58 47.24 -47.37
N THR A 28 -81.34 47.51 -48.64
CA THR A 28 -82.25 47.20 -49.74
C THR A 28 -82.25 45.70 -50.03
N LEU A 29 -81.07 45.09 -50.12
CA LEU A 29 -80.91 43.66 -50.33
C LEU A 29 -81.50 42.83 -49.19
N LEU A 30 -81.34 43.27 -47.93
CA LEU A 30 -81.94 42.61 -46.76
C LEU A 30 -83.48 42.72 -46.71
N LYS A 31 -84.08 43.66 -47.44
CA LYS A 31 -85.54 43.73 -47.64
C LYS A 31 -86.02 42.84 -48.78
N GLU A 32 -85.21 42.69 -49.82
CA GLU A 32 -85.54 41.92 -51.03
C GLU A 32 -85.27 40.42 -50.88
N THR A 33 -84.24 40.04 -50.11
CA THR A 33 -83.87 38.64 -49.90
C THR A 33 -83.27 38.41 -48.50
N ARG A 34 -83.37 37.17 -48.01
CA ARG A 34 -82.67 36.71 -46.79
C ARG A 34 -81.57 35.68 -47.08
N ASP A 35 -81.28 35.45 -48.37
CA ASP A 35 -80.24 34.50 -48.78
C ASP A 35 -78.84 35.12 -48.59
N PRO A 36 -78.00 34.58 -47.69
CA PRO A 36 -76.68 35.14 -47.40
C PRO A 36 -75.72 35.08 -48.59
N ASP A 37 -75.77 34.05 -49.41
CA ASP A 37 -74.79 33.86 -50.50
C ASP A 37 -75.02 34.88 -51.62
N LEU A 38 -76.28 35.17 -51.93
CA LEU A 38 -76.64 36.20 -52.91
C LEU A 38 -76.30 37.61 -52.42
N ILE A 39 -76.38 37.85 -51.11
CA ILE A 39 -75.97 39.11 -50.50
C ILE A 39 -74.46 39.28 -50.61
N ILE A 40 -73.68 38.24 -50.31
CA ILE A 40 -72.21 38.26 -50.45
C ILE A 40 -71.81 38.49 -51.91
N GLU A 41 -72.43 37.77 -52.85
CA GLU A 41 -72.13 37.92 -54.29
C GLU A 41 -72.31 39.37 -54.77
N LYS A 42 -73.37 40.05 -54.32
CA LYS A 42 -73.65 41.44 -54.73
C LYS A 42 -72.81 42.49 -53.99
N LEU A 43 -72.35 42.20 -52.77
CA LEU A 43 -71.53 43.14 -51.99
C LEU A 43 -70.03 42.99 -52.26
N THR A 44 -69.58 41.80 -52.67
CA THR A 44 -68.16 41.51 -52.91
C THR A 44 -67.49 42.51 -53.88
N PRO A 45 -68.11 42.91 -55.01
CA PRO A 45 -67.49 43.89 -55.92
C PRO A 45 -67.28 45.25 -55.26
N LEU A 46 -68.23 45.70 -54.43
CA LEU A 46 -68.16 46.97 -53.72
C LEU A 46 -67.08 46.93 -52.63
N PHE A 47 -67.03 45.85 -51.85
CA PHE A 47 -66.01 45.66 -50.83
C PHE A 47 -64.60 45.57 -51.45
N ASN A 48 -64.45 44.81 -52.53
CA ASN A 48 -63.17 44.71 -53.24
C ASN A 48 -62.74 46.05 -53.84
N GLY A 49 -63.68 46.82 -54.40
CA GLY A 49 -63.41 48.17 -54.89
C GLY A 49 -62.90 49.10 -53.78
N LEU A 50 -63.54 49.08 -52.60
CA LEU A 50 -63.08 49.83 -51.43
C LEU A 50 -61.69 49.38 -50.96
N MET A 51 -61.46 48.07 -50.86
CA MET A 51 -60.18 47.55 -50.37
C MET A 51 -59.04 47.87 -51.32
N HIS A 52 -59.27 47.78 -52.63
CA HIS A 52 -58.28 48.15 -53.62
C HIS A 52 -57.93 49.64 -53.53
N HIS A 53 -58.95 50.50 -53.40
CA HIS A 53 -58.76 51.93 -53.21
C HIS A 53 -57.97 52.26 -51.94
N THR A 54 -58.31 51.65 -50.80
CA THR A 54 -57.60 51.87 -49.51
C THR A 54 -56.15 51.38 -49.56
N ILE A 55 -55.87 50.25 -50.22
CA ILE A 55 -54.50 49.73 -50.37
C ILE A 55 -53.67 50.66 -51.26
N GLU A 56 -54.23 51.20 -52.34
CA GLU A 56 -53.49 52.05 -53.28
C GLU A 56 -53.31 53.48 -52.76
N ASN A 57 -54.35 54.08 -52.21
CA ASN A 57 -54.34 55.50 -51.87
C ASN A 57 -53.96 55.77 -50.39
N GLU A 58 -54.10 54.78 -49.50
CA GLU A 58 -53.90 54.93 -48.05
C GLU A 58 -53.01 53.83 -47.44
N ARG A 59 -51.99 53.40 -48.20
CA ARG A 59 -51.08 52.28 -47.88
C ARG A 59 -50.49 52.33 -46.46
N VAL A 60 -50.17 53.53 -45.95
CA VAL A 60 -49.55 53.68 -44.62
C VAL A 60 -50.52 53.24 -43.52
N GLN A 61 -51.76 53.72 -43.57
CA GLN A 61 -52.78 53.40 -42.58
C GLN A 61 -53.25 51.95 -42.67
N PHE A 62 -53.26 51.40 -43.89
CA PHE A 62 -53.44 49.97 -44.10
C PHE A 62 -52.34 49.14 -43.41
N LEU A 63 -51.07 49.48 -43.61
CA LEU A 63 -49.96 48.75 -42.98
C LEU A 63 -49.97 48.88 -41.45
N GLU A 64 -50.26 50.06 -40.90
CA GLU A 64 -50.37 50.24 -39.45
C GLU A 64 -51.48 49.39 -38.83
N THR A 65 -52.60 49.23 -39.53
CA THR A 65 -53.76 48.46 -39.06
C THR A 65 -53.52 46.95 -39.16
N PHE A 66 -52.94 46.48 -40.26
CA PHE A 66 -52.82 45.05 -40.56
C PHE A 66 -51.49 44.41 -40.16
N SER A 67 -50.40 45.18 -40.02
CA SER A 67 -49.09 44.62 -39.64
C SER A 67 -49.08 43.90 -38.27
N PRO A 68 -49.79 44.39 -37.22
CA PRO A 68 -49.89 43.66 -35.96
C PRO A 68 -50.59 42.30 -36.14
N ILE A 69 -51.68 42.28 -36.90
CA ILE A 69 -52.49 41.08 -37.17
C ILE A 69 -51.66 40.03 -37.90
N ILE A 70 -50.89 40.44 -38.92
CA ILE A 70 -49.99 39.53 -39.66
C ILE A 70 -48.89 39.00 -38.76
N SER A 71 -48.33 39.85 -37.88
CA SER A 71 -47.26 39.44 -36.95
C SER A 71 -47.75 38.41 -35.93
N ASP A 72 -48.95 38.61 -35.39
CA ASP A 72 -49.59 37.67 -34.47
C ASP A 72 -49.95 36.36 -35.18
N LEU A 73 -50.51 36.41 -36.39
CA LEU A 73 -50.76 35.24 -37.24
C LEU A 73 -49.48 34.46 -37.52
N LEU A 74 -48.38 35.14 -37.87
CA LEU A 74 -47.11 34.50 -38.14
C LEU A 74 -46.57 33.80 -36.89
N LYS A 75 -46.68 34.44 -35.72
CA LYS A 75 -46.27 33.87 -34.43
C LYS A 75 -47.11 32.64 -34.07
N GLU A 76 -48.41 32.69 -34.28
CA GLU A 76 -49.33 31.57 -34.05
C GLU A 76 -49.05 30.41 -35.04
N THR A 77 -48.78 30.71 -36.31
CA THR A 77 -48.40 29.73 -37.34
C THR A 77 -47.06 29.06 -37.03
N ILE A 78 -46.08 29.83 -36.53
CA ILE A 78 -44.76 29.28 -36.12
C ILE A 78 -44.90 28.35 -34.91
N GLN A 79 -45.80 28.66 -33.97
CA GLN A 79 -46.03 27.81 -32.80
C GLN A 79 -46.90 26.59 -33.09
N GLY A 80 -47.83 26.68 -34.04
CA GLY A 80 -48.81 25.63 -34.35
C GLY A 80 -48.42 24.65 -35.46
N SER A 81 -47.52 25.02 -36.38
CA SER A 81 -47.28 24.28 -37.64
C SER A 81 -45.79 24.16 -38.00
N THR A 82 -45.02 23.53 -37.11
CA THR A 82 -43.57 23.31 -37.27
C THR A 82 -43.20 22.51 -38.53
N ASP A 83 -44.06 21.59 -38.97
CA ASP A 83 -43.80 20.69 -40.10
C ASP A 83 -43.86 21.40 -41.46
N ASP A 84 -44.83 22.29 -41.66
CA ASP A 84 -44.97 23.02 -42.93
C ASP A 84 -43.90 24.09 -43.09
N ILE A 85 -43.50 24.74 -41.99
CA ILE A 85 -42.34 25.64 -41.98
C ILE A 85 -41.06 24.85 -42.27
N ALA A 86 -40.89 23.66 -41.69
CA ALA A 86 -39.74 22.82 -41.98
C ALA A 86 -39.66 22.44 -43.47
N LYS A 87 -40.78 22.13 -44.13
CA LYS A 87 -40.81 21.82 -45.58
C LYS A 87 -40.36 23.00 -46.44
N VAL A 88 -40.74 24.23 -46.08
CA VAL A 88 -40.34 25.45 -46.82
C VAL A 88 -38.88 25.81 -46.56
N MET A 89 -38.39 25.60 -45.33
CA MET A 89 -37.06 26.03 -44.92
C MET A 89 -35.97 24.97 -45.20
N ALA A 90 -36.29 23.67 -45.17
CA ALA A 90 -35.31 22.60 -45.37
C ALA A 90 -34.46 22.72 -46.66
N PRO A 91 -35.01 23.11 -47.83
CA PRO A 91 -34.23 23.24 -49.06
C PRO A 91 -33.13 24.30 -48.98
N ILE A 92 -33.31 25.35 -48.18
CA ILE A 92 -32.35 26.46 -48.04
C ILE A 92 -31.43 26.31 -46.83
N MET A 93 -31.74 25.41 -45.90
CA MET A 93 -30.95 25.19 -44.68
C MET A 93 -29.55 24.66 -44.96
N GLY A 94 -29.39 23.80 -45.97
CA GLY A 94 -28.08 23.22 -46.31
C GLY A 94 -27.05 24.30 -46.69
N ASP A 95 -27.43 25.19 -47.61
CA ASP A 95 -26.57 26.30 -48.05
C ASP A 95 -26.38 27.34 -46.94
N ALA A 96 -27.43 27.63 -46.16
CA ALA A 96 -27.34 28.54 -45.02
C ALA A 96 -26.36 28.02 -43.95
N ILE A 97 -26.41 26.73 -43.61
CA ILE A 97 -25.47 26.10 -42.67
C ILE A 97 -24.05 26.15 -43.25
N LYS A 98 -23.89 25.87 -44.54
CA LYS A 98 -22.58 25.90 -45.21
C LYS A 98 -21.94 27.29 -45.16
N GLU A 99 -22.71 28.35 -45.42
CA GLU A 99 -22.21 29.73 -45.32
C GLU A 99 -21.94 30.14 -43.88
N GLN A 100 -22.74 29.65 -42.92
CA GLN A 100 -22.53 29.89 -41.50
C GLN A 100 -21.26 29.23 -40.97
N VAL A 101 -20.97 27.99 -41.38
CA VAL A 101 -19.70 27.30 -41.10
C VAL A 101 -18.52 28.07 -41.69
N ARG A 102 -18.70 28.67 -42.88
CA ARG A 102 -17.64 29.45 -43.53
C ARG A 102 -17.35 30.76 -42.80
N THR A 103 -18.40 31.44 -42.34
CA THR A 103 -18.34 32.83 -41.85
C THR A 103 -18.16 32.92 -40.33
N GLN A 104 -18.66 31.94 -39.57
CA GLN A 104 -18.64 31.91 -38.09
C GLN A 104 -18.00 30.62 -37.55
N LYS A 105 -16.80 30.30 -38.03
CA LYS A 105 -16.06 29.07 -37.66
C LYS A 105 -15.96 28.87 -36.15
N ASP A 106 -15.55 29.90 -35.41
CA ASP A 106 -15.30 29.78 -33.97
C ASP A 106 -16.57 29.46 -33.19
N THR A 107 -17.69 30.13 -33.48
CA THR A 107 -19.00 29.85 -32.87
C THR A 107 -19.48 28.43 -33.13
N ILE A 108 -19.24 27.91 -34.34
CA ILE A 108 -19.59 26.52 -34.68
C ILE A 108 -18.68 25.54 -33.95
N VAL A 109 -17.38 25.81 -33.88
CA VAL A 109 -16.43 24.97 -33.12
C VAL A 109 -16.82 24.93 -31.64
N ASP A 110 -17.13 26.06 -31.03
CA ASP A 110 -17.55 26.14 -29.62
C ASP A 110 -18.85 25.39 -29.35
N ALA A 111 -19.83 25.49 -30.26
CA ALA A 111 -21.10 24.75 -30.15
C ALA A 111 -20.91 23.23 -30.31
N LEU A 112 -19.96 22.81 -31.15
CA LEU A 112 -19.67 21.40 -31.40
C LEU A 112 -18.70 20.80 -30.37
N TYR A 113 -17.90 21.62 -29.67
CA TYR A 113 -16.86 21.15 -28.76
C TYR A 113 -17.37 20.18 -27.68
N PRO A 114 -18.54 20.38 -27.02
CA PRO A 114 -19.05 19.43 -26.04
C PRO A 114 -19.43 18.07 -26.66
N VAL A 115 -19.99 18.08 -27.87
CA VAL A 115 -20.41 16.87 -28.58
C VAL A 115 -19.19 16.11 -29.12
N MET A 116 -18.24 16.84 -29.73
CA MET A 116 -16.98 16.27 -30.19
C MET A 116 -16.13 15.77 -29.02
N GLY A 117 -16.05 16.51 -27.91
CA GLY A 117 -15.34 16.09 -26.70
C GLY A 117 -15.90 14.79 -26.12
N ASN A 118 -17.24 14.64 -26.05
CA ASN A 118 -17.88 13.40 -25.63
C ASN A 118 -17.59 12.24 -26.62
N MET A 119 -17.61 12.50 -27.93
CA MET A 119 -17.28 11.47 -28.93
C MET A 119 -15.80 11.07 -28.89
N ILE A 120 -14.88 12.03 -28.81
CA ILE A 120 -13.44 11.81 -28.69
C ILE A 120 -13.15 11.04 -27.40
N SER A 121 -13.70 11.46 -26.27
CA SER A 121 -13.53 10.76 -25.00
C SER A 121 -14.04 9.33 -25.09
N LYS A 122 -15.17 9.07 -25.76
CA LYS A 122 -15.73 7.73 -25.93
C LYS A 122 -14.85 6.86 -26.86
N TYR A 123 -14.35 7.42 -27.95
CA TYR A 123 -13.46 6.74 -28.88
C TYR A 123 -12.11 6.42 -28.24
N VAL A 124 -11.48 7.41 -27.60
CA VAL A 124 -10.19 7.25 -26.90
C VAL A 124 -10.33 6.26 -25.75
N SER A 125 -11.42 6.32 -24.97
CA SER A 125 -11.66 5.36 -23.89
C SER A 125 -11.89 3.94 -24.43
N GLY A 126 -12.56 3.79 -25.57
CA GLY A 126 -12.72 2.51 -26.26
C GLY A 126 -11.39 1.95 -26.75
N ALA A 127 -10.64 2.74 -27.52
CA ALA A 127 -9.33 2.34 -28.04
C ALA A 127 -8.31 2.05 -26.92
N LEU A 128 -8.31 2.85 -25.84
CA LEU A 128 -7.46 2.61 -24.67
C LEU A 128 -7.88 1.33 -23.94
N LYS A 129 -9.17 1.05 -23.84
CA LYS A 129 -9.68 -0.19 -23.26
C LYS A 129 -9.27 -1.40 -24.10
N ASP A 130 -9.44 -1.35 -25.42
CA ASP A 130 -9.06 -2.43 -26.33
C ASP A 130 -7.54 -2.71 -26.27
N THR A 131 -6.72 -1.65 -26.23
CA THR A 131 -5.26 -1.79 -26.06
C THR A 131 -4.87 -2.30 -24.67
N LEU A 132 -5.55 -1.88 -23.60
CA LEU A 132 -5.34 -2.43 -22.26
C LEU A 132 -5.71 -3.91 -22.20
N ASP A 133 -6.82 -4.31 -22.84
CA ASP A 133 -7.25 -5.71 -22.92
C ASP A 133 -6.23 -6.55 -23.71
N GLU A 134 -5.66 -6.01 -24.79
CA GLU A 134 -4.60 -6.66 -25.57
C GLU A 134 -3.28 -6.78 -24.79
N ILE A 135 -2.87 -5.73 -24.06
CA ILE A 135 -1.69 -5.76 -23.19
C ILE A 135 -1.89 -6.80 -22.09
N ASN A 136 -3.06 -6.81 -21.45
CA ASN A 136 -3.36 -7.74 -20.36
C ASN A 136 -3.31 -9.20 -20.87
N ALA A 137 -3.82 -9.44 -22.09
CA ALA A 137 -3.68 -10.72 -22.77
C ALA A 137 -2.22 -11.09 -23.07
N LYS A 138 -1.38 -10.15 -23.53
CA LYS A 138 0.06 -10.40 -23.79
C LYS A 138 0.86 -10.63 -22.50
N VAL A 139 0.52 -9.95 -21.41
CA VAL A 139 1.17 -10.11 -20.10
C VAL A 139 0.84 -11.47 -19.49
N GLN A 140 -0.43 -11.88 -19.47
CA GLN A 140 -0.79 -13.25 -19.04
C GLN A 140 -0.11 -14.32 -19.90
N ASN A 141 0.08 -14.05 -21.20
CA ASN A 141 0.72 -14.98 -22.12
C ASN A 141 2.25 -15.02 -22.05
N SER A 142 2.88 -14.06 -21.38
CA SER A 142 4.34 -14.05 -21.17
C SER A 142 4.81 -15.16 -20.22
N PHE A 143 3.91 -15.66 -19.36
CA PHE A 143 4.09 -16.89 -18.55
C PHE A 143 3.12 -18.01 -18.95
N SER A 144 2.56 -17.98 -20.16
CA SER A 144 1.71 -19.07 -20.62
C SER A 144 2.54 -20.34 -20.85
N SER A 145 2.00 -21.47 -20.39
CA SER A 145 2.62 -22.79 -20.60
C SER A 145 2.92 -23.09 -22.08
N THR A 146 2.26 -22.40 -23.02
CA THR A 146 2.56 -22.47 -24.45
C THR A 146 3.86 -21.74 -24.82
N ALA A 147 4.17 -20.58 -24.25
CA ALA A 147 5.40 -19.82 -24.51
C ALA A 147 6.65 -20.57 -24.05
N VAL A 148 6.60 -21.20 -22.88
CA VAL A 148 7.70 -22.03 -22.35
C VAL A 148 7.86 -23.31 -23.18
N LYS A 149 6.77 -24.02 -23.49
CA LYS A 149 6.79 -25.19 -24.40
C LYS A 149 7.38 -24.82 -25.77
N ARG A 150 7.04 -23.64 -26.30
CA ARG A 150 7.55 -23.14 -27.57
C ARG A 150 9.05 -22.86 -27.55
N LYS A 151 9.55 -22.19 -26.50
CA LYS A 151 10.99 -21.96 -26.31
C LYS A 151 11.79 -23.26 -26.22
N ILE A 152 11.25 -24.26 -25.52
CA ILE A 152 11.86 -25.59 -25.41
C ILE A 152 11.87 -26.29 -26.78
N LYS A 153 10.73 -26.28 -27.50
CA LYS A 153 10.60 -26.88 -28.84
C LYS A 153 11.55 -26.24 -29.86
N ALA A 154 11.71 -24.91 -29.83
CA ALA A 154 12.64 -24.17 -30.68
C ALA A 154 14.10 -24.60 -30.43
N ARG A 155 14.51 -24.68 -29.15
CA ARG A 155 15.86 -25.14 -28.76
C ARG A 155 16.13 -26.60 -29.11
N ILE A 156 15.15 -27.50 -28.98
CA ILE A 156 15.29 -28.91 -29.36
C ILE A 156 15.43 -29.07 -30.88
N LYS A 157 14.68 -28.27 -31.66
CA LYS A 157 14.72 -28.31 -33.13
C LYS A 157 15.89 -27.54 -33.74
N GLY A 158 16.66 -26.79 -32.96
CA GLY A 158 17.76 -25.97 -33.45
C GLY A 158 17.31 -24.79 -34.32
N VAL A 159 16.05 -24.37 -34.23
CA VAL A 159 15.49 -23.22 -34.97
C VAL A 159 15.20 -22.06 -34.03
N SER A 160 15.23 -20.83 -34.53
CA SER A 160 14.92 -19.66 -33.70
C SER A 160 13.44 -19.62 -33.29
N GLU A 161 13.11 -18.99 -32.14
CA GLU A 161 11.71 -18.82 -31.71
C GLU A 161 10.90 -18.08 -32.78
N SER A 162 11.50 -17.06 -33.41
CA SER A 162 10.96 -16.33 -34.55
C SER A 162 10.66 -17.24 -35.74
N GLU A 163 11.53 -18.18 -36.07
CA GLU A 163 11.38 -19.07 -37.22
C GLU A 163 10.33 -20.17 -36.98
N LEU A 164 10.21 -20.62 -35.73
CA LEU A 164 9.12 -21.50 -35.32
C LEU A 164 7.77 -20.76 -35.29
N LEU A 165 7.77 -19.48 -34.90
CA LEU A 165 6.60 -18.60 -35.03
C LEU A 165 6.23 -18.34 -36.49
N PHE A 166 7.20 -18.06 -37.35
CA PHE A 166 6.99 -17.87 -38.80
C PHE A 166 6.39 -19.10 -39.48
N GLN A 167 6.69 -20.31 -38.98
CA GLN A 167 6.07 -21.56 -39.46
C GLN A 167 4.64 -21.76 -38.91
N GLU A 168 4.27 -21.11 -37.80
CA GLU A 168 2.97 -21.25 -37.13
C GLU A 168 2.00 -20.07 -37.44
N VAL A 169 2.49 -18.98 -38.05
CA VAL A 169 1.62 -17.93 -38.64
C VAL A 169 0.84 -18.58 -39.79
N HIS A 170 -0.47 -18.75 -39.58
CA HIS A 170 -1.36 -19.26 -40.61
C HIS A 170 -1.34 -18.25 -41.76
N ALA A 171 -1.00 -18.71 -42.96
CA ALA A 171 -1.06 -17.88 -44.15
C ALA A 171 -2.51 -17.44 -44.40
N GLY A 172 -2.69 -16.20 -44.86
CA GLY A 172 -4.03 -15.63 -45.03
C GLY A 172 -4.83 -16.39 -46.08
N GLU A 173 -5.97 -16.91 -45.65
CA GLU A 173 -6.82 -17.74 -46.49
C GLU A 173 -7.76 -16.87 -47.35
N ILE A 174 -7.62 -16.93 -48.67
CA ILE A 174 -8.58 -16.28 -49.60
C ILE A 174 -9.89 -17.06 -49.56
N GLN A 175 -10.97 -16.42 -49.13
CA GLN A 175 -12.30 -17.02 -48.99
C GLN A 175 -13.12 -16.83 -50.27
N THR A 176 -13.09 -15.62 -50.82
CA THR A 176 -13.84 -15.24 -52.03
C THR A 176 -13.04 -14.23 -52.85
N LEU A 177 -13.16 -14.35 -54.17
CA LEU A 177 -12.60 -13.43 -55.15
C LEU A 177 -13.74 -12.89 -56.02
N PHE A 178 -13.75 -11.58 -56.24
CA PHE A 178 -14.66 -10.90 -57.16
C PHE A 178 -13.86 -10.15 -58.22
N LEU A 179 -14.10 -10.43 -59.50
CA LEU A 179 -13.63 -9.61 -60.60
C LEU A 179 -14.72 -8.63 -60.98
N ILE A 180 -14.45 -7.33 -60.91
CA ILE A 180 -15.43 -6.27 -61.09
C ILE A 180 -14.99 -5.33 -62.22
N HIS A 181 -15.94 -4.95 -63.08
CA HIS A 181 -15.69 -4.00 -64.16
C HIS A 181 -15.48 -2.59 -63.60
N LYS A 182 -14.36 -1.93 -63.94
CA LYS A 182 -13.96 -0.66 -63.32
C LYS A 182 -14.95 0.47 -63.61
N ALA A 183 -15.48 0.55 -64.83
CA ALA A 183 -16.30 1.69 -65.26
C ALA A 183 -17.76 1.62 -64.78
N SER A 184 -18.35 0.43 -64.75
CA SER A 184 -19.77 0.26 -64.37
C SER A 184 -19.98 -0.30 -62.97
N GLY A 185 -18.94 -0.85 -62.34
CA GLY A 185 -19.06 -1.54 -61.05
C GLY A 185 -19.78 -2.89 -61.11
N LEU A 186 -20.09 -3.38 -62.31
CA LEU A 186 -20.75 -4.68 -62.50
C LEU A 186 -19.80 -5.84 -62.21
N LEU A 187 -20.33 -6.88 -61.55
CA LEU A 187 -19.62 -8.14 -61.32
C LEU A 187 -19.40 -8.88 -62.65
N ILE A 188 -18.15 -9.26 -62.91
CA ILE A 188 -17.76 -10.07 -64.08
C ILE A 188 -17.70 -11.55 -63.69
N LEU A 189 -17.08 -11.86 -62.55
CA LEU A 189 -16.84 -13.21 -62.08
C LEU A 189 -16.75 -13.24 -60.56
N GLN A 190 -17.27 -14.31 -59.95
CA GLN A 190 -17.06 -14.65 -58.55
C GLN A 190 -16.48 -16.06 -58.45
N GLU A 191 -15.47 -16.23 -57.60
CA GLU A 191 -14.94 -17.54 -57.22
C GLU A 191 -14.89 -17.66 -55.70
N ASN A 192 -15.30 -18.82 -55.17
CA ASN A 192 -15.35 -19.10 -53.73
C ASN A 192 -14.49 -20.31 -53.39
N ARG A 193 -13.79 -20.27 -52.25
CA ARG A 193 -13.06 -21.43 -51.71
C ARG A 193 -13.99 -22.57 -51.33
N ASN A 194 -15.17 -22.25 -50.78
CA ASN A 194 -16.12 -23.23 -50.29
C ASN A 194 -17.54 -22.90 -50.79
N ALA A 195 -18.21 -23.88 -51.40
CA ALA A 195 -19.52 -23.71 -52.03
C ALA A 195 -20.67 -23.34 -51.06
N LYS A 196 -20.41 -23.30 -49.75
CA LYS A 196 -21.38 -22.94 -48.70
C LYS A 196 -21.44 -21.44 -48.37
N ILE A 197 -20.46 -20.64 -48.78
CA ILE A 197 -20.47 -19.19 -48.52
C ILE A 197 -21.26 -18.52 -49.64
N ILE A 198 -22.54 -18.26 -49.41
CA ILE A 198 -23.39 -17.48 -50.32
C ILE A 198 -23.29 -16.02 -49.86
N VAL A 199 -22.32 -15.31 -50.44
CA VAL A 199 -22.31 -13.84 -50.41
C VAL A 199 -23.04 -13.37 -51.65
N GLU A 200 -24.01 -12.47 -51.51
CA GLU A 200 -24.67 -11.81 -52.64
C GLU A 200 -23.65 -10.93 -53.38
N ALA A 201 -22.99 -11.51 -54.37
CA ALA A 201 -21.84 -10.90 -55.04
C ALA A 201 -22.19 -9.61 -55.80
N ASP A 202 -23.42 -9.51 -56.29
CA ASP A 202 -23.93 -8.29 -56.93
C ASP A 202 -24.09 -7.14 -55.92
N MET A 203 -24.50 -7.44 -54.67
CA MET A 203 -24.55 -6.43 -53.61
C MET A 203 -23.15 -5.99 -53.19
N VAL A 204 -22.22 -6.93 -53.00
CA VAL A 204 -20.85 -6.62 -52.58
C VAL A 204 -20.12 -5.84 -53.66
N SER A 205 -20.24 -6.21 -54.93
CA SER A 205 -19.64 -5.47 -56.05
C SER A 205 -20.20 -4.06 -56.17
N SER A 206 -21.51 -3.87 -56.01
CA SER A 206 -22.15 -2.55 -55.98
C SER A 206 -21.65 -1.68 -54.83
N MET A 207 -21.56 -2.24 -53.62
CA MET A 207 -21.05 -1.55 -52.44
C MET A 207 -19.58 -1.15 -52.61
N LEU A 208 -18.72 -2.08 -53.05
CA LEU A 208 -17.29 -1.82 -53.25
C LEU A 208 -17.07 -0.74 -54.32
N SER A 209 -17.85 -0.79 -55.41
CA SER A 209 -17.82 0.23 -56.46
C SER A 209 -18.26 1.59 -55.94
N ALA A 210 -19.32 1.65 -55.13
CA ALA A 210 -19.83 2.89 -54.54
C ALA A 210 -18.82 3.51 -53.56
N ILE A 211 -18.22 2.70 -52.67
CA ILE A 211 -17.18 3.16 -51.74
C ILE A 211 -15.99 3.73 -52.52
N ARG A 212 -15.55 3.01 -53.56
CA ARG A 212 -14.44 3.46 -54.40
C ARG A 212 -14.76 4.74 -55.17
N SER A 213 -15.97 4.88 -55.73
CA SER A 213 -16.42 6.12 -56.39
C SER A 213 -16.43 7.29 -55.42
N PHE A 214 -16.98 7.08 -54.21
CA PHE A 214 -17.05 8.10 -53.17
C PHE A 214 -15.65 8.58 -52.74
N VAL A 215 -14.71 7.66 -52.52
CA VAL A 215 -13.32 8.00 -52.16
C VAL A 215 -12.65 8.78 -53.28
N ASN A 216 -12.83 8.36 -54.54
CA ASN A 216 -12.28 9.08 -55.70
C ASN A 216 -12.89 10.48 -55.86
N GLU A 217 -14.21 10.63 -55.70
CA GLU A 217 -14.91 11.93 -55.78
C GLU A 217 -14.50 12.89 -54.65
N TRP A 218 -14.20 12.37 -53.46
CA TRP A 218 -13.75 13.17 -52.33
C TRP A 218 -12.31 13.68 -52.49
N ILE A 219 -11.42 12.87 -53.09
CA ILE A 219 -9.97 13.16 -53.22
C ILE A 219 -9.61 13.89 -54.52
N ALA A 220 -10.46 13.86 -55.56
CA ALA A 220 -10.24 14.50 -56.86
C ALA A 220 -10.08 16.04 -56.87
N GLN A 221 -9.89 16.69 -55.71
CA GLN A 221 -9.42 18.08 -55.60
C GLN A 221 -7.90 18.22 -55.74
N SER A 222 -7.15 17.11 -55.79
CA SER A 222 -5.71 17.04 -56.07
C SER A 222 -5.45 16.17 -57.30
N ASP A 223 -4.45 16.49 -58.12
CA ASP A 223 -4.08 15.80 -59.39
C ASP A 223 -3.71 14.29 -59.25
N ASP A 224 -3.85 13.69 -58.07
CA ASP A 224 -3.54 12.30 -57.79
C ASP A 224 -4.81 11.43 -57.77
N THR A 225 -4.82 10.36 -58.58
CA THR A 225 -5.86 9.31 -58.51
C THR A 225 -5.53 8.33 -57.38
N PHE A 226 -6.30 8.38 -56.29
CA PHE A 226 -6.11 7.51 -55.12
C PHE A 226 -6.92 6.23 -55.27
N GLU A 227 -6.29 5.08 -55.53
CA GLU A 227 -7.00 3.80 -55.56
C GLU A 227 -7.08 3.18 -54.15
N LEU A 228 -8.27 2.71 -53.78
CA LEU A 228 -8.52 2.05 -52.49
C LEU A 228 -7.88 0.65 -52.51
N ASN A 229 -6.95 0.37 -51.59
CA ASN A 229 -6.17 -0.89 -51.60
C ASN A 229 -6.73 -1.98 -50.68
N ALA A 230 -7.39 -1.62 -49.58
CA ALA A 230 -7.96 -2.58 -48.63
C ALA A 230 -9.10 -1.96 -47.81
N ILE A 231 -10.04 -2.81 -47.39
CA ILE A 231 -11.14 -2.49 -46.49
C ILE A 231 -11.18 -3.53 -45.37
N ASP A 232 -11.22 -3.08 -44.12
CA ASP A 232 -11.44 -3.96 -42.98
C ASP A 232 -12.93 -4.33 -42.88
N TYR A 233 -13.24 -5.63 -42.80
CA TYR A 233 -14.60 -6.18 -42.76
C TYR A 233 -14.73 -7.30 -41.72
N GLY A 234 -15.07 -6.95 -40.48
CA GLY A 234 -15.19 -7.91 -39.38
C GLY A 234 -13.87 -8.65 -39.12
N ASP A 235 -13.91 -9.98 -39.13
CA ASP A 235 -12.72 -10.84 -38.97
C ASP A 235 -11.97 -11.10 -40.30
N SER A 236 -12.31 -10.38 -41.36
CA SER A 236 -11.73 -10.51 -42.70
C SER A 236 -11.30 -9.16 -43.25
N LYS A 237 -10.39 -9.19 -44.23
CA LYS A 237 -9.97 -8.00 -44.99
C LYS A 237 -10.34 -8.20 -46.45
N ILE A 238 -10.88 -7.17 -47.08
CA ILE A 238 -11.14 -7.13 -48.51
C ILE A 238 -10.00 -6.35 -49.16
N TYR A 239 -9.12 -7.04 -49.87
CA TYR A 239 -8.05 -6.41 -50.64
C TYR A 239 -8.56 -6.06 -52.03
N LEU A 240 -8.17 -4.89 -52.53
CA LEU A 240 -8.58 -4.37 -53.82
C LEU A 240 -7.35 -4.16 -54.69
N GLU A 241 -7.26 -4.90 -55.80
CA GLU A 241 -6.16 -4.81 -56.75
C GLU A 241 -6.70 -4.30 -58.09
N VAL A 242 -6.25 -3.12 -58.53
CA VAL A 242 -6.78 -2.45 -59.72
C VAL A 242 -5.86 -2.68 -60.92
N SER A 243 -6.42 -3.03 -62.07
CA SER A 243 -5.66 -3.14 -63.32
C SER A 243 -6.50 -2.75 -64.54
N GLY A 244 -6.14 -1.63 -65.17
CA GLY A 244 -6.76 -1.15 -66.41
C GLY A 244 -8.29 -1.04 -66.31
N CYS A 245 -8.99 -1.90 -67.04
CA CYS A 245 -10.45 -1.91 -67.18
C CYS A 245 -11.22 -2.67 -66.07
N CYS A 246 -10.53 -3.33 -65.14
CA CYS A 246 -11.18 -4.08 -64.06
C CYS A 246 -10.39 -3.97 -62.75
N TYR A 247 -10.97 -4.49 -61.68
CA TYR A 247 -10.27 -4.66 -60.41
C TYR A 247 -10.74 -5.94 -59.72
N LEU A 248 -9.87 -6.46 -58.88
CA LEU A 248 -10.05 -7.70 -58.13
C LEU A 248 -10.29 -7.37 -56.67
N ALA A 249 -11.40 -7.84 -56.10
CA ALA A 249 -11.65 -7.79 -54.67
C ALA A 249 -11.45 -9.18 -54.05
N LEU A 250 -10.50 -9.31 -53.12
CA LEU A 250 -10.18 -10.56 -52.44
C LEU A 250 -10.57 -10.47 -50.96
N MET A 251 -11.56 -11.26 -50.55
CA MET A 251 -11.91 -11.42 -49.15
C MET A 251 -11.00 -12.45 -48.51
N VAL A 252 -10.18 -12.02 -47.56
CA VAL A 252 -9.14 -12.84 -46.91
C VAL A 252 -9.32 -12.88 -45.41
N ARG A 253 -9.23 -14.08 -44.85
CA ARG A 253 -9.16 -14.29 -43.41
C ARG A 253 -7.69 -14.40 -42.99
N GLY A 254 -7.16 -13.38 -42.32
CA GLY A 254 -5.74 -13.25 -41.99
C GLY A 254 -5.01 -12.25 -42.88
N GLU A 255 -3.69 -12.39 -43.01
CA GLU A 255 -2.85 -11.50 -43.83
C GLU A 255 -2.29 -12.17 -45.08
N ILE A 256 -2.37 -11.46 -46.21
CA ILE A 256 -1.78 -11.90 -47.48
C ILE A 256 -0.27 -11.62 -47.45
N ARG A 257 0.54 -12.65 -47.69
CA ARG A 257 1.99 -12.52 -47.88
C ARG A 257 2.32 -11.70 -49.13
N SER A 258 3.41 -10.94 -49.11
CA SER A 258 3.84 -10.13 -50.27
C SER A 258 3.98 -10.95 -51.56
N GLU A 259 4.50 -12.18 -51.48
CA GLU A 259 4.62 -13.11 -52.61
C GLU A 259 3.27 -13.46 -53.25
N MET A 260 2.24 -13.71 -52.43
CA MET A 260 0.90 -14.04 -52.92
C MET A 260 0.25 -12.81 -53.56
N ARG A 261 0.45 -11.61 -52.98
CA ARG A 261 -0.01 -10.35 -53.59
C ARG A 261 0.62 -10.13 -54.97
N GLN A 262 1.94 -10.31 -55.09
CA GLN A 262 2.63 -10.19 -56.39
C GLN A 262 2.10 -11.20 -57.42
N ASN A 263 1.81 -12.43 -57.00
CA ASN A 263 1.21 -13.43 -57.89
C ASN A 263 -0.20 -13.02 -58.36
N ILE A 264 -1.02 -12.47 -57.46
CA ILE A 264 -2.35 -11.94 -57.80
C ILE A 264 -2.25 -10.79 -58.81
N THR A 265 -1.40 -9.81 -58.56
CA THR A 265 -1.16 -8.67 -59.49
C THR A 265 -0.72 -9.16 -60.86
N LYS A 266 0.19 -10.14 -60.91
CA LYS A 266 0.68 -10.73 -62.16
C LYS A 266 -0.44 -11.42 -62.93
N VAL A 267 -1.22 -12.29 -62.29
CA VAL A 267 -2.34 -12.99 -62.94
C VAL A 267 -3.40 -12.01 -63.42
N LEU A 268 -3.74 -10.99 -62.63
CA LEU A 268 -4.68 -9.95 -63.04
C LEU A 268 -4.17 -9.19 -64.27
N SER A 269 -2.88 -8.88 -64.31
CA SER A 269 -2.24 -8.23 -65.47
C SER A 269 -2.31 -9.11 -66.72
N GLU A 270 -2.06 -10.41 -66.62
CA GLU A 270 -2.21 -11.36 -67.75
C GLU A 270 -3.66 -11.45 -68.25
N VAL A 271 -4.64 -11.36 -67.35
CA VAL A 271 -6.07 -11.34 -67.72
C VAL A 271 -6.41 -10.06 -68.47
N VAL A 272 -5.92 -8.90 -68.02
CA VAL A 272 -6.14 -7.60 -68.67
C VAL A 272 -5.41 -7.52 -70.01
N GLU A 273 -4.19 -8.07 -70.13
CA GLU A 273 -3.45 -8.08 -71.40
C GLU A 273 -4.17 -8.93 -72.47
N LYS A 274 -4.73 -10.09 -72.08
CA LYS A 274 -5.38 -11.00 -73.02
C LYS A 274 -6.83 -10.63 -73.33
N TYR A 275 -7.58 -10.10 -72.35
CA TYR A 275 -9.03 -9.88 -72.47
C TYR A 275 -9.47 -8.43 -72.21
N GLY A 276 -8.54 -7.49 -72.03
CA GLY A 276 -8.84 -6.11 -71.63
C GLY A 276 -9.81 -5.38 -72.56
N ASP A 277 -9.66 -5.56 -73.88
CA ASP A 277 -10.57 -4.94 -74.87
C ASP A 277 -12.01 -5.44 -74.70
N THR A 278 -12.20 -6.73 -74.45
CA THR A 278 -13.52 -7.34 -74.23
C THR A 278 -14.08 -6.93 -72.86
N ILE A 279 -13.25 -6.94 -71.82
CA ILE A 279 -13.64 -6.53 -70.46
C ILE A 279 -14.04 -5.06 -70.41
N SER A 280 -13.34 -4.17 -71.14
CA SER A 280 -13.63 -2.73 -71.19
C SER A 280 -15.02 -2.40 -71.77
N LYS A 281 -15.56 -3.28 -72.61
CA LYS A 281 -16.88 -3.15 -73.25
C LYS A 281 -17.96 -3.96 -72.53
N PHE A 282 -17.65 -4.47 -71.34
CA PHE A 282 -18.60 -5.27 -70.58
C PHE A 282 -19.81 -4.44 -70.17
N ASN A 283 -20.99 -4.89 -70.59
CA ASN A 283 -22.28 -4.24 -70.34
C ASN A 283 -23.20 -5.10 -69.46
N GLY A 284 -22.68 -6.15 -68.83
CA GLY A 284 -23.45 -7.13 -68.06
C GLY A 284 -23.75 -8.43 -68.83
N ASP A 285 -23.45 -8.51 -70.13
CA ASP A 285 -23.57 -9.75 -70.89
C ASP A 285 -22.30 -10.61 -70.78
N THR A 286 -22.42 -11.73 -70.07
CA THR A 286 -21.33 -12.68 -69.82
C THR A 286 -21.07 -13.64 -70.98
N SER A 287 -21.94 -13.70 -71.98
CA SER A 287 -21.81 -14.63 -73.12
C SER A 287 -20.59 -14.33 -74.02
N THR A 288 -20.11 -13.10 -73.99
CA THR A 288 -18.98 -12.61 -74.80
C THR A 288 -17.62 -12.78 -74.12
N LEU A 289 -17.60 -13.17 -72.84
CA LEU A 289 -16.40 -13.32 -72.02
C LEU A 289 -16.07 -14.81 -71.79
N PRO A 290 -14.80 -15.22 -71.95
CA PRO A 290 -14.38 -16.59 -71.66
C PRO A 290 -14.22 -16.81 -70.15
N LEU A 291 -15.34 -16.77 -69.41
CA LEU A 291 -15.37 -16.87 -67.95
C LEU A 291 -14.68 -18.14 -67.43
N GLY A 292 -14.76 -19.25 -68.17
CA GLY A 292 -14.08 -20.50 -67.80
C GLY A 292 -12.55 -20.41 -67.81
N GLU A 293 -11.97 -19.69 -68.77
CA GLU A 293 -10.51 -19.48 -68.83
C GLU A 293 -10.05 -18.51 -67.74
N ILE A 294 -10.82 -17.44 -67.50
CA ILE A 294 -10.54 -16.45 -66.45
C ILE A 294 -10.63 -17.11 -65.07
N SER A 295 -11.70 -17.88 -64.81
CA SER A 295 -11.88 -18.69 -63.60
C SER A 295 -10.70 -19.64 -63.37
N SER A 296 -10.25 -20.36 -64.40
CA SER A 296 -9.16 -21.34 -64.29
C SER A 296 -7.83 -20.73 -63.84
N LYS A 297 -7.57 -19.46 -64.20
CA LYS A 297 -6.39 -18.71 -63.76
C LYS A 297 -6.47 -18.25 -62.31
N MET A 298 -7.68 -18.14 -61.76
CA MET A 298 -7.94 -17.65 -60.40
C MET A 298 -8.09 -18.78 -59.37
N LYS A 299 -8.50 -19.99 -59.80
CA LYS A 299 -8.63 -21.18 -58.93
C LYS A 299 -7.36 -21.56 -58.13
N PRO A 300 -6.13 -21.46 -58.68
CA PRO A 300 -4.91 -21.80 -57.93
C PRO A 300 -4.71 -20.96 -56.66
N PHE A 301 -5.32 -19.78 -56.55
CA PHE A 301 -5.27 -18.97 -55.33
C PHE A 301 -5.95 -19.63 -54.12
N PHE A 302 -6.84 -20.60 -54.36
CA PHE A 302 -7.55 -21.31 -53.31
C PHE A 302 -6.87 -22.64 -52.90
N GLU A 303 -5.93 -23.15 -53.72
CA GLU A 303 -5.32 -24.49 -53.56
C GLU A 303 -3.93 -24.48 -52.88
N LEU A 304 -3.28 -23.32 -52.76
CA LEU A 304 -1.86 -23.21 -52.38
C LEU A 304 -1.52 -23.48 -50.88
N GLU A 305 -2.46 -23.93 -50.04
CA GLU A 305 -2.24 -24.03 -48.58
C GLU A 305 -2.42 -25.43 -47.94
N ASP A 306 -2.84 -26.46 -48.70
CA ASP A 306 -3.07 -27.80 -48.13
C ASP A 306 -1.80 -28.71 -48.11
N THR A 307 -0.59 -28.15 -48.03
CA THR A 307 0.60 -28.98 -47.76
C THR A 307 0.65 -29.37 -46.30
N LYS A 308 0.10 -30.55 -46.00
CA LYS A 308 0.29 -31.30 -44.75
C LYS A 308 1.78 -31.37 -44.38
N VAL A 309 2.20 -30.55 -43.41
CA VAL A 309 3.48 -30.74 -42.73
C VAL A 309 3.37 -32.00 -41.88
N SER A 310 4.07 -33.05 -42.31
CA SER A 310 4.27 -34.26 -41.53
C SER A 310 4.98 -33.92 -40.22
N SER A 311 4.31 -34.22 -39.11
CA SER A 311 4.93 -34.15 -37.78
C SER A 311 5.84 -35.38 -37.60
N PRO A 312 7.12 -35.20 -37.23
CA PRO A 312 7.88 -36.32 -36.72
C PRO A 312 7.41 -36.62 -35.29
N SER A 313 7.22 -37.90 -35.04
CA SER A 313 6.90 -38.51 -33.74
C SER A 313 7.67 -37.87 -32.59
N SER A 314 6.91 -37.30 -31.65
CA SER A 314 7.39 -36.84 -30.35
C SER A 314 7.93 -38.02 -29.55
N SER A 315 9.26 -38.08 -29.37
CA SER A 315 9.90 -39.03 -28.46
C SER A 315 9.59 -38.62 -27.01
N LYS A 316 8.41 -39.05 -26.53
CA LYS A 316 7.96 -38.89 -25.13
C LYS A 316 9.05 -39.27 -24.10
N GLY A 317 9.98 -40.16 -24.46
CA GLY A 317 11.11 -40.55 -23.62
C GLY A 317 12.08 -39.41 -23.27
N LEU A 318 12.39 -38.50 -24.20
CA LEU A 318 13.38 -37.44 -23.96
C LEU A 318 12.83 -36.36 -22.99
N MET A 319 11.53 -36.06 -23.10
CA MET A 319 10.83 -35.19 -22.14
C MET A 319 10.75 -35.81 -20.74
N ILE A 320 10.54 -37.14 -20.63
CA ILE A 320 10.51 -37.82 -19.33
C ILE A 320 11.90 -37.79 -18.67
N VAL A 321 12.98 -38.02 -19.43
CA VAL A 321 14.36 -37.96 -18.91
C VAL A 321 14.71 -36.55 -18.42
N LEU A 322 14.37 -35.51 -19.19
CA LEU A 322 14.59 -34.12 -18.78
C LEU A 322 13.79 -33.75 -17.53
N MET A 323 12.54 -34.21 -17.43
CA MET A 323 11.71 -33.97 -16.26
C MET A 323 12.26 -34.67 -15.02
N MET A 324 12.73 -35.92 -15.15
CA MET A 324 13.38 -36.67 -14.07
C MET A 324 14.69 -36.01 -13.62
N SER A 325 15.52 -35.53 -14.56
CA SER A 325 16.75 -34.80 -14.21
C SER A 325 16.46 -33.48 -13.50
N ALA A 326 15.44 -32.74 -13.95
CA ALA A 326 15.03 -31.50 -13.29
C ALA A 326 14.51 -31.77 -11.87
N LEU A 327 13.77 -32.86 -11.68
CA LEU A 327 13.25 -33.26 -10.36
C LEU A 327 14.36 -33.72 -9.42
N LEU A 328 15.39 -34.40 -9.92
CA LEU A 328 16.60 -34.74 -9.18
C LEU A 328 17.40 -33.49 -8.76
N ILE A 329 17.57 -32.53 -9.67
CA ILE A 329 18.27 -31.27 -9.37
C ILE A 329 17.49 -30.46 -8.32
N LEU A 330 16.16 -30.37 -8.45
CA LEU A 330 15.31 -29.70 -7.46
C LEU A 330 15.32 -30.43 -6.12
N GLY A 331 15.34 -31.76 -6.10
CA GLY A 331 15.45 -32.56 -4.88
C GLY A 331 16.79 -32.37 -4.19
N ALA A 332 17.89 -32.39 -4.94
CA ALA A 332 19.23 -32.12 -4.41
C ALA A 332 19.34 -30.69 -3.86
N PHE A 333 18.84 -29.70 -4.59
CA PHE A 333 18.80 -28.31 -4.13
C PHE A 333 17.91 -28.12 -2.89
N GLY A 334 16.74 -28.76 -2.87
CA GLY A 334 15.86 -28.75 -1.71
C GLY A 334 16.50 -29.40 -0.48
N TYR A 335 17.25 -30.49 -0.67
CA TYR A 335 17.98 -31.16 0.40
C TYR A 335 19.12 -30.29 0.95
N THR A 336 19.90 -29.62 0.10
CA THR A 336 20.96 -28.70 0.58
C THR A 336 20.36 -27.53 1.35
N GLN A 337 19.26 -26.94 0.87
CA GLN A 337 18.57 -25.86 1.58
C GLN A 337 17.96 -26.32 2.90
N TYR A 338 17.48 -27.57 2.98
CA TYR A 338 16.97 -28.14 4.21
C TYR A 338 18.07 -28.35 5.25
N LEU A 339 19.25 -28.83 4.85
CA LEU A 339 20.40 -28.97 5.75
C LEU A 339 20.83 -27.61 6.30
N SER A 340 21.02 -26.60 5.44
CA SER A 340 21.39 -25.25 5.89
C SER A 340 20.35 -24.60 6.79
N TYR A 341 19.06 -24.86 6.56
CA TYR A 341 17.99 -24.38 7.45
C TYR A 341 18.05 -25.01 8.84
N ILE A 342 18.40 -26.29 8.95
CA ILE A 342 18.58 -26.95 10.24
C ILE A 342 19.78 -26.36 10.97
N GLU A 343 20.92 -26.24 10.29
CA GLU A 343 22.15 -25.65 10.84
C GLU A 343 21.90 -24.26 11.43
N GLU A 344 21.30 -23.36 10.65
CA GLU A 344 20.97 -21.99 11.09
C GLU A 344 19.98 -22.00 12.26
N LYS A 345 19.00 -22.92 12.27
CA LYS A 345 18.04 -23.02 13.37
C LYS A 345 18.70 -23.47 14.67
N GLN A 346 19.57 -24.47 14.61
CA GLN A 346 20.29 -24.97 15.79
C GLN A 346 21.24 -23.91 16.35
N GLU A 347 21.95 -23.19 15.47
CA GLU A 347 22.80 -22.06 15.84
C GLU A 347 21.99 -20.99 16.60
N GLN A 348 20.84 -20.60 16.05
CA GLN A 348 19.97 -19.59 16.67
C GLN A 348 19.42 -20.05 18.03
N ASN A 349 19.07 -21.33 18.19
CA ASN A 349 18.63 -21.88 19.47
C ASN A 349 19.72 -21.73 20.55
N ILE A 350 20.96 -22.11 20.21
CA ILE A 350 22.10 -22.03 21.13
C ILE A 350 22.42 -20.56 21.45
N LEU A 351 22.48 -19.68 20.44
CA LEU A 351 22.72 -18.25 20.62
C LEU A 351 21.66 -17.62 21.52
N GLN A 352 20.38 -17.92 21.30
CA GLN A 352 19.30 -17.45 22.17
C GLN A 352 19.49 -17.96 23.61
N ALA A 353 19.87 -19.21 23.82
CA ALA A 353 20.14 -19.74 25.16
C ALA A 353 21.34 -19.05 25.84
N PHE A 354 22.38 -18.68 25.08
CA PHE A 354 23.49 -17.85 25.59
C PHE A 354 23.00 -16.46 26.01
N TYR A 355 22.18 -15.79 25.19
CA TYR A 355 21.61 -14.47 25.52
C TYR A 355 20.72 -14.50 26.77
N HIS A 356 19.96 -15.58 26.99
CA HIS A 356 19.10 -15.74 28.16
C HIS A 356 19.85 -16.18 29.43
N THR A 357 21.14 -16.51 29.32
CA THR A 357 21.98 -16.90 30.46
C THR A 357 22.71 -15.67 30.98
N PRO A 358 22.36 -15.12 32.17
CA PRO A 358 22.95 -13.87 32.67
C PRO A 358 24.48 -13.90 32.79
N GLU A 359 25.05 -15.08 33.08
CA GLU A 359 26.49 -15.27 33.22
C GLU A 359 27.24 -15.21 31.87
N LEU A 360 26.59 -15.52 30.74
CA LEU A 360 27.23 -15.56 29.41
C LEU A 360 26.89 -14.35 28.53
N ASN A 361 25.72 -13.73 28.72
CA ASN A 361 25.24 -12.59 27.94
C ASN A 361 26.18 -11.37 27.95
N LEU A 362 27.06 -11.26 28.95
CA LEU A 362 28.06 -10.20 29.04
C LEU A 362 29.26 -10.39 28.09
N TYR A 363 29.39 -11.57 27.48
CA TYR A 363 30.50 -11.93 26.61
C TYR A 363 30.03 -12.15 25.18
N ARG A 364 30.86 -11.75 24.21
CA ARG A 364 30.59 -12.02 22.80
C ARG A 364 31.06 -13.43 22.48
N LEU A 365 30.12 -14.37 22.55
CA LEU A 365 30.30 -15.73 22.09
C LEU A 365 29.64 -15.89 20.72
N SER A 366 30.31 -16.59 19.81
CA SER A 366 29.77 -16.99 18.53
C SER A 366 29.65 -18.50 18.48
N VAL A 367 28.64 -18.96 17.75
CA VAL A 367 28.33 -20.37 17.53
C VAL A 367 28.24 -20.52 16.02
N ASP A 368 28.91 -21.52 15.48
CA ASP A 368 28.76 -21.93 14.08
C ASP A 368 28.42 -23.42 14.08
N VAL A 369 27.33 -23.80 13.43
CA VAL A 369 26.85 -25.19 13.40
C VAL A 369 26.99 -25.73 12.00
N ASN A 370 27.80 -26.79 11.87
CA ASN A 370 27.85 -27.63 10.67
C ASN A 370 27.13 -28.95 10.97
N GLU A 371 26.67 -29.69 9.94
CA GLU A 371 25.86 -30.94 9.99
C GLU A 371 25.84 -31.78 11.29
N LYS A 372 26.96 -31.93 12.02
CA LYS A 372 27.06 -32.66 13.30
C LYS A 372 27.92 -32.00 14.38
N GLU A 373 28.39 -30.77 14.18
CA GLU A 373 29.37 -30.13 15.06
C GLU A 373 29.03 -28.67 15.28
N ALA A 374 28.98 -28.26 16.56
CA ALA A 374 28.85 -26.89 16.99
C ALA A 374 30.23 -26.36 17.39
N LEU A 375 30.76 -25.42 16.60
CA LEU A 375 31.97 -24.68 16.86
C LEU A 375 31.65 -23.47 17.76
N LEU A 376 32.20 -23.45 18.96
CA LEU A 376 32.06 -22.35 19.91
C LEU A 376 33.32 -21.49 19.90
N GLU A 377 33.17 -20.20 19.62
CA GLU A 377 34.28 -19.24 19.59
C GLU A 377 33.97 -18.01 20.47
N GLY A 378 35.02 -17.34 20.91
CA GLY A 378 34.93 -16.14 21.73
C GLY A 378 35.93 -16.15 22.88
N THR A 379 35.71 -15.24 23.84
CA THR A 379 36.62 -15.05 24.97
C THR A 379 35.85 -14.97 26.28
N VAL A 380 36.30 -15.72 27.28
CA VAL A 380 35.71 -15.70 28.64
C VAL A 380 36.80 -15.57 29.71
N PRO A 381 36.48 -14.99 30.88
CA PRO A 381 37.47 -14.75 31.94
C PRO A 381 37.84 -15.98 32.78
N HIS A 382 36.99 -17.01 32.85
CA HIS A 382 37.21 -18.17 33.73
C HIS A 382 36.63 -19.45 33.11
N GLU A 383 37.23 -20.61 33.46
CA GLU A 383 36.84 -21.93 32.94
C GLU A 383 35.37 -22.30 33.22
N ARG A 384 34.79 -21.84 34.34
CA ARG A 384 33.38 -22.09 34.67
C ARG A 384 32.43 -21.66 33.54
N LEU A 385 32.70 -20.52 32.90
CA LEU A 385 31.85 -19.98 31.84
C LEU A 385 31.96 -20.81 30.56
N ARG A 386 33.14 -21.37 30.29
CA ARG A 386 33.35 -22.30 29.19
C ARG A 386 32.51 -23.57 29.37
N ILE A 387 32.52 -24.14 30.57
CA ILE A 387 31.70 -25.32 30.92
C ILE A 387 30.20 -25.01 30.81
N ILE A 388 29.76 -23.81 31.22
CA ILE A 388 28.35 -23.42 31.11
C ILE A 388 27.94 -23.33 29.64
N ALA A 389 28.78 -22.73 28.78
CA ALA A 389 28.52 -22.65 27.34
C ALA A 389 28.39 -24.06 26.72
N GLU A 390 29.25 -25.01 27.09
CA GLU A 390 29.14 -26.41 26.65
C GLU A 390 27.84 -27.06 27.13
N SER A 391 27.51 -26.90 28.41
CA SER A 391 26.29 -27.51 28.99
C SER A 391 24.99 -27.00 28.36
N ILE A 392 25.00 -25.77 27.83
CA ILE A 392 23.85 -25.21 27.10
C ILE A 392 23.73 -25.90 25.74
N VAL A 393 24.84 -26.12 25.02
CA VAL A 393 24.82 -26.85 23.75
C VAL A 393 24.33 -28.28 23.96
N GLU A 394 24.85 -28.98 24.97
CA GLU A 394 24.41 -30.35 25.31
C GLU A 394 22.92 -30.44 25.64
N LYS A 395 22.34 -29.36 26.18
CA LYS A 395 20.93 -29.31 26.56
C LYS A 395 20.02 -28.96 25.38
N GLU A 396 20.36 -27.94 24.61
CA GLU A 396 19.50 -27.43 23.54
C GLU A 396 19.60 -28.30 22.28
N GLU A 397 20.79 -28.82 21.97
CA GLU A 397 21.06 -29.63 20.77
C GLU A 397 21.94 -30.86 21.10
N PRO A 398 21.36 -31.90 21.75
CA PRO A 398 22.11 -33.03 22.32
C PRO A 398 22.81 -33.94 21.29
N ASP A 399 22.41 -33.85 20.02
CA ASP A 399 22.98 -34.66 18.93
C ASP A 399 24.23 -34.03 18.30
N LEU A 400 24.58 -32.79 18.67
CA LEU A 400 25.76 -32.06 18.16
C LEU A 400 27.01 -32.41 18.95
N LYS A 401 28.12 -32.64 18.24
CA LYS A 401 29.46 -32.64 18.84
C LYS A 401 29.91 -31.22 19.10
N ILE A 402 30.64 -30.98 20.18
CA ILE A 402 31.08 -29.64 20.56
C ILE A 402 32.58 -29.48 20.22
N ASP A 403 32.91 -28.53 19.34
CA ASP A 403 34.28 -28.02 19.15
C ASP A 403 34.40 -26.69 19.91
N ASN A 404 34.90 -26.74 21.14
CA ASN A 404 35.01 -25.55 21.98
C ASN A 404 36.38 -24.88 21.85
N ARG A 405 36.42 -23.75 21.14
CA ARG A 405 37.59 -22.88 20.96
C ARG A 405 37.49 -21.55 21.71
N ILE A 406 36.63 -21.48 22.73
CA ILE A 406 36.54 -20.31 23.60
C ILE A 406 37.86 -20.13 24.34
N VAL A 407 38.48 -18.96 24.17
CA VAL A 407 39.78 -18.63 24.76
C VAL A 407 39.58 -18.03 26.16
N LEU A 408 40.36 -18.51 27.12
CA LEU A 408 40.44 -17.88 28.43
C LEU A 408 41.27 -16.60 28.34
N THR A 409 40.62 -15.45 28.40
CA THR A 409 41.31 -14.16 28.51
C THR A 409 41.05 -13.59 29.89
N VAL A 410 42.10 -13.50 30.71
CA VAL A 410 42.01 -12.76 31.96
C VAL A 410 41.77 -11.29 31.57
N PRO A 411 40.65 -10.67 31.99
CA PRO A 411 40.44 -9.26 31.73
C PRO A 411 41.62 -8.51 32.34
N VAL A 412 42.22 -7.58 31.60
CA VAL A 412 43.25 -6.71 32.17
C VAL A 412 42.56 -5.91 33.26
N VAL A 413 42.75 -6.32 34.51
CA VAL A 413 42.23 -5.61 35.67
C VAL A 413 43.06 -4.34 35.79
N THR A 414 42.53 -3.24 35.25
CA THR A 414 43.17 -1.94 35.37
C THR A 414 42.89 -1.36 36.77
N PRO A 415 43.82 -0.58 37.36
CA PRO A 415 43.56 0.08 38.63
C PRO A 415 42.27 0.91 38.64
N GLU A 416 41.90 1.49 37.50
CA GLU A 416 40.66 2.25 37.31
C GLU A 416 39.40 1.38 37.47
N THR A 417 39.38 0.20 36.83
CA THR A 417 38.25 -0.74 36.95
C THR A 417 38.09 -1.29 38.37
N VAL A 418 39.19 -1.49 39.10
CA VAL A 418 39.16 -1.90 40.51
C VAL A 418 38.61 -0.77 41.37
N TYR A 419 39.06 0.47 41.14
CA TYR A 419 38.58 1.64 41.87
C TYR A 419 37.07 1.83 41.72
N GLN A 420 36.53 1.72 40.50
CA GLN A 420 35.10 1.85 40.25
C GLN A 420 34.28 0.76 40.95
N LEU A 421 34.77 -0.48 40.98
CA LEU A 421 34.13 -1.59 41.69
C LEU A 421 34.13 -1.34 43.21
N LEU A 422 35.25 -0.89 43.77
CA LEU A 422 35.36 -0.52 45.19
C LEU A 422 34.44 0.65 45.54
N GLU A 423 34.31 1.64 44.67
CA GLU A 423 33.39 2.77 44.84
C GLU A 423 31.94 2.31 44.87
N MET A 424 31.55 1.45 43.92
CA MET A 424 30.20 0.87 43.87
C MET A 424 29.91 0.06 45.14
N LEU A 425 30.82 -0.81 45.56
CA LEU A 425 30.66 -1.63 46.75
C LEU A 425 30.54 -0.77 48.02
N THR A 426 31.37 0.28 48.12
CA THR A 426 31.32 1.25 49.22
C THR A 426 29.99 1.98 49.27
N LYS A 427 29.45 2.41 48.11
CA LYS A 427 28.11 3.03 48.02
C LYS A 427 27.02 2.08 48.48
N VAL A 428 27.08 0.79 48.10
CA VAL A 428 26.12 -0.22 48.54
C VAL A 428 26.14 -0.37 50.05
N TYR A 429 27.32 -0.50 50.67
CA TYR A 429 27.41 -0.62 52.12
C TYR A 429 26.94 0.65 52.85
N ASN A 430 27.29 1.83 52.36
CA ASN A 430 26.82 3.10 52.93
C ASN A 430 25.32 3.36 52.73
N SER A 431 24.63 2.58 51.89
CA SER A 431 23.16 2.66 51.78
C SER A 431 22.45 2.09 53.01
N TYR A 432 23.12 1.24 53.79
CA TYR A 432 22.61 0.77 55.07
C TYR A 432 22.86 1.84 56.14
N ASN A 433 21.79 2.38 56.75
CA ASN A 433 21.86 3.48 57.74
C ASN A 433 22.83 3.25 58.91
N SER A 434 23.23 2.01 59.19
CA SER A 434 24.10 1.64 60.30
C SER A 434 25.55 1.33 59.90
N ILE A 435 25.90 1.45 58.62
CA ILE A 435 27.25 1.23 58.09
C ILE A 435 27.77 2.55 57.53
N HIS A 436 28.97 2.93 57.96
CA HIS A 436 29.70 4.04 57.41
C HIS A 436 31.09 3.55 57.05
N VAL A 437 31.36 3.40 55.77
CA VAL A 437 32.63 2.91 55.25
C VAL A 437 33.18 3.88 54.21
N ALA A 438 34.46 4.20 54.34
CA ALA A 438 35.24 4.90 53.33
C ALA A 438 36.45 4.04 52.99
N PHE A 439 36.92 4.15 51.75
CA PHE A 439 38.11 3.42 51.30
C PHE A 439 39.14 4.36 50.69
N ASN A 440 40.40 3.94 50.75
CA ASN A 440 41.47 4.47 49.91
C ASN A 440 42.10 3.30 49.14
N TYR A 441 42.40 3.50 47.86
CA TYR A 441 43.02 2.48 47.01
C TYR A 441 44.28 3.01 46.35
N THR A 442 45.42 2.45 46.71
CA THR A 442 46.74 2.85 46.18
C THR A 442 47.64 1.64 46.05
N ASN A 443 48.30 1.46 44.90
CA ASN A 443 49.22 0.34 44.65
C ASN A 443 48.62 -1.03 45.03
N GLU A 444 47.37 -1.28 44.64
CA GLU A 444 46.65 -2.54 44.92
C GLU A 444 46.36 -2.81 46.41
N ILE A 445 46.58 -1.80 47.26
CA ILE A 445 46.26 -1.84 48.70
C ILE A 445 44.96 -1.07 48.93
N VAL A 446 43.99 -1.72 49.57
CA VAL A 446 42.76 -1.07 50.03
C VAL A 446 42.86 -0.81 51.53
N THR A 447 42.58 0.43 51.95
CA THR A 447 42.42 0.78 53.37
C THR A 447 40.97 1.14 53.63
N LEU A 448 40.28 0.36 54.46
CA LEU A 448 38.90 0.61 54.87
C LEU A 448 38.85 1.32 56.22
N LYS A 449 38.06 2.39 56.31
CA LYS A 449 37.84 3.18 57.51
C LYS A 449 36.36 3.35 57.79
N GLY A 450 35.98 3.36 59.07
CA GLY A 450 34.62 3.73 59.51
C GLY A 450 34.00 2.78 60.54
N GLU A 451 32.68 2.64 60.52
CA GLU A 451 31.90 1.92 61.53
C GLU A 451 30.93 0.89 60.92
N VAL A 452 30.82 -0.27 61.57
CA VAL A 452 29.98 -1.42 61.14
C VAL A 452 29.14 -1.90 62.33
N PRO A 453 27.87 -2.33 62.15
CA PRO A 453 26.95 -2.56 63.27
C PRO A 453 27.19 -3.85 64.08
N ASN A 454 27.91 -4.83 63.54
CA ASN A 454 28.23 -6.08 64.24
C ASN A 454 29.38 -6.82 63.55
N SER A 455 29.92 -7.83 64.24
CA SER A 455 31.03 -8.67 63.76
C SER A 455 30.67 -9.49 62.52
N ILE A 456 29.42 -9.95 62.39
CA ILE A 456 29.00 -10.75 61.22
C ILE A 456 29.10 -9.91 59.94
N LYS A 457 28.56 -8.69 59.97
CA LYS A 457 28.62 -7.75 58.84
C LYS A 457 30.04 -7.27 58.59
N PHE A 458 30.86 -7.17 59.63
CA PHE A 458 32.28 -6.85 59.50
C PHE A 458 33.01 -7.96 58.72
N GLU A 459 32.92 -9.22 59.16
CA GLU A 459 33.56 -10.37 58.48
C GLU A 459 33.07 -10.56 57.04
N GLU A 460 31.75 -10.44 56.83
CA GLU A 460 31.15 -10.48 55.49
C GLU A 460 31.78 -9.41 54.58
N MET A 461 31.88 -8.17 55.06
CA MET A 461 32.46 -7.08 54.30
C MET A 461 33.95 -7.31 54.02
N ILE A 462 34.74 -7.68 55.03
CA ILE A 462 36.18 -7.96 54.85
C ILE A 462 36.41 -9.04 53.80
N LYS A 463 35.62 -10.11 53.83
CA LYS A 463 35.67 -11.18 52.83
C LYS A 463 35.45 -10.63 51.42
N TYR A 464 34.36 -9.88 51.20
CA TYR A 464 34.04 -9.34 49.88
C TYR A 464 35.12 -8.39 49.34
N TYR A 465 35.66 -7.49 50.17
CA TYR A 465 36.73 -6.59 49.73
C TYR A 465 38.04 -7.33 49.45
N SER A 466 38.33 -8.43 50.16
CA SER A 466 39.55 -9.22 49.97
C SER A 466 39.54 -10.13 48.73
N GLU A 467 38.35 -10.53 48.26
CA GLU A 467 38.20 -11.42 47.09
C GLU A 467 38.19 -10.65 45.75
N ILE A 468 38.21 -9.32 45.78
CA ILE A 468 38.27 -8.50 44.56
C ILE A 468 39.62 -8.70 43.86
N VAL A 469 39.57 -9.19 42.62
CA VAL A 469 40.74 -9.30 41.76
C VAL A 469 41.36 -7.90 41.55
N GLY A 470 42.65 -7.75 41.86
CA GLY A 470 43.35 -6.46 41.84
C GLY A 470 43.51 -5.79 43.23
N VAL A 471 43.01 -6.43 44.29
CA VAL A 471 43.31 -6.08 45.70
C VAL A 471 44.28 -7.11 46.27
N ASN A 472 45.54 -6.71 46.47
CA ASN A 472 46.59 -7.58 47.00
C ASN A 472 46.72 -7.52 48.52
N LYS A 473 46.29 -6.40 49.13
CA LYS A 473 46.35 -6.22 50.57
C LYS A 473 45.18 -5.37 51.07
N LEU A 474 44.55 -5.82 52.15
CA LEU A 474 43.48 -5.11 52.84
C LEU A 474 43.98 -4.64 54.22
N ILE A 475 43.89 -3.34 54.47
CA ILE A 475 44.17 -2.71 55.76
C ILE A 475 42.82 -2.30 56.36
N ILE A 476 42.57 -2.72 57.60
CA ILE A 476 41.28 -2.54 58.25
C ILE A 476 41.44 -1.58 59.42
N GLU A 477 40.85 -0.40 59.30
CA GLU A 477 40.78 0.63 60.34
C GLU A 477 39.31 0.94 60.66
N MET A 478 38.48 -0.10 60.69
CA MET A 478 37.05 0.01 61.00
C MET A 478 36.76 -0.45 62.42
N ARG A 479 35.73 0.13 63.03
CA ARG A 479 35.27 -0.20 64.38
C ARG A 479 33.88 -0.82 64.32
N ILE A 480 33.61 -1.76 65.22
CA ILE A 480 32.26 -2.30 65.38
C ILE A 480 31.51 -1.40 66.35
N LYS A 481 30.43 -0.77 65.88
CA LYS A 481 29.51 -0.02 66.73
C LYS A 481 28.63 -1.01 67.49
N PRO A 482 28.64 -0.98 68.84
CA PRO A 482 27.84 -1.92 69.60
C PRO A 482 26.33 -1.68 69.37
N PRO A 483 25.50 -2.73 69.34
CA PRO A 483 24.05 -2.56 69.28
C PRO A 483 23.56 -1.85 70.56
N GLU A 484 22.48 -1.06 70.44
CA GLU A 484 21.98 -0.26 71.57
C GLU A 484 21.55 -1.13 72.76
N ILE A 485 22.08 -0.81 73.95
CA ILE A 485 21.63 -1.37 75.23
C ILE A 485 20.88 -0.26 75.97
N ASN A 486 19.62 -0.52 76.34
CA ASN A 486 18.79 0.38 77.14
C ASN A 486 18.01 -0.44 78.19
N GLN A 487 18.73 -1.12 79.07
CA GLN A 487 18.13 -2.00 80.08
C GLN A 487 18.02 -1.28 81.43
N ASN A 488 16.88 -1.43 82.11
CA ASN A 488 16.66 -0.94 83.46
C ASN A 488 16.45 -2.13 84.42
N ILE A 489 17.30 -2.26 85.43
CA ILE A 489 17.11 -3.22 86.54
C ILE A 489 16.36 -2.50 87.66
N THR A 490 15.07 -2.82 87.86
CA THR A 490 14.20 -2.15 88.83
C THR A 490 14.19 -2.88 90.17
N TYR A 491 14.06 -2.13 91.27
CA TYR A 491 14.14 -2.63 92.64
C TYR A 491 12.90 -2.25 93.46
N ASP A 492 12.56 -3.12 94.40
CA ASP A 492 11.59 -2.81 95.43
C ASP A 492 12.17 -1.85 96.49
N ILE A 493 11.30 -1.40 97.39
CA ILE A 493 11.64 -0.41 98.41
C ILE A 493 12.73 -0.98 99.33
N ALA A 494 13.74 -0.15 99.64
CA ALA A 494 14.88 -0.47 100.51
C ALA A 494 15.76 -1.67 100.11
N GLN A 495 15.51 -2.32 98.97
CA GLN A 495 16.34 -3.41 98.47
C GLN A 495 17.54 -2.89 97.67
N SER A 496 18.68 -3.57 97.78
CA SER A 496 19.87 -3.29 96.95
C SER A 496 20.48 -4.54 96.30
N THR A 497 20.15 -5.73 96.80
CA THR A 497 20.65 -7.01 96.28
C THR A 497 19.88 -7.45 95.04
N LEU A 498 20.56 -8.15 94.14
CA LEU A 498 19.93 -8.74 92.95
C LEU A 498 19.14 -9.99 93.33
N ASN A 499 17.93 -10.14 92.78
CA ASN A 499 17.15 -11.37 92.82
C ASN A 499 17.41 -12.24 91.56
N THR A 500 16.90 -13.47 91.55
CA THR A 500 17.12 -14.43 90.45
C THR A 500 16.67 -13.88 89.09
N SER A 501 15.52 -13.20 89.01
CA SER A 501 15.03 -12.64 87.75
C SER A 501 15.91 -11.50 87.22
N GLN A 502 16.44 -10.65 88.10
CA GLN A 502 17.36 -9.58 87.72
C GLN A 502 18.72 -10.14 87.30
N GLN A 503 19.18 -11.21 87.94
CA GLN A 503 20.39 -11.95 87.55
C GLN A 503 20.26 -12.55 86.16
N GLU A 504 19.14 -13.23 85.86
CA GLU A 504 18.86 -13.77 84.52
C GLU A 504 18.88 -12.70 83.42
N ILE A 505 18.36 -11.50 83.69
CA ILE A 505 18.44 -10.38 82.74
C ILE A 505 19.90 -10.01 82.46
N ILE A 506 20.73 -9.95 83.49
CA ILE A 506 22.16 -9.61 83.34
C ILE A 506 22.89 -10.74 82.62
N ASP A 507 22.61 -12.01 82.92
CA ASP A 507 23.17 -13.17 82.21
C ASP A 507 22.84 -13.13 80.72
N LEU A 508 21.59 -12.80 80.37
CA LEU A 508 21.16 -12.63 78.99
C LEU A 508 21.88 -11.47 78.30
N LEU A 509 22.11 -10.35 78.99
CA LEU A 509 22.91 -9.25 78.44
C LEU A 509 24.35 -9.68 78.17
N VAL A 510 25.00 -10.35 79.14
CA VAL A 510 26.38 -10.84 78.97
C VAL A 510 26.48 -11.79 77.79
N LYS A 511 25.52 -12.69 77.63
CA LYS A 511 25.48 -13.66 76.54
C LYS A 511 25.16 -13.02 75.18
N ASN A 512 24.11 -12.21 75.10
CA ASN A 512 23.61 -11.69 73.82
C ASN A 512 24.53 -10.64 73.19
N PHE A 513 25.26 -9.89 74.02
CA PHE A 513 26.18 -8.86 73.55
C PHE A 513 27.65 -9.30 73.64
N ASP A 514 27.93 -10.54 74.02
CA ASP A 514 29.27 -11.09 74.28
C ASP A 514 30.15 -10.15 75.12
N LEU A 515 29.62 -9.71 76.26
CA LEU A 515 30.27 -8.70 77.11
C LEU A 515 31.59 -9.20 77.72
N LYS A 516 31.86 -10.50 77.68
CA LYS A 516 33.15 -11.07 78.14
C LYS A 516 34.30 -10.67 77.21
N ASN A 517 34.02 -10.57 75.91
CA ASN A 517 34.99 -10.22 74.87
C ASN A 517 34.82 -8.77 74.39
N MET A 518 34.12 -7.92 75.15
CA MET A 518 33.80 -6.56 74.67
C MET A 518 35.04 -5.68 74.48
N SER A 519 36.14 -5.92 75.19
CA SER A 519 37.39 -5.19 74.98
C SER A 519 37.98 -5.39 73.58
N THR A 520 37.72 -6.54 72.96
CA THR A 520 38.16 -6.85 71.59
C THR A 520 37.07 -6.54 70.56
N LEU A 521 35.80 -6.75 70.91
CA LEU A 521 34.69 -6.60 69.96
C LEU A 521 34.22 -5.16 69.80
N TYR A 522 34.22 -4.36 70.87
CA TYR A 522 33.70 -2.99 70.88
C TYR A 522 34.75 -2.03 71.43
N GLU A 523 35.93 -2.03 70.79
CA GLU A 523 37.04 -1.14 71.15
C GLU A 523 36.58 0.33 71.20
N GLY A 524 36.93 1.02 72.29
CA GLY A 524 36.49 2.39 72.55
C GLY A 524 35.08 2.53 73.16
N TYR A 525 34.45 1.43 73.59
CA TYR A 525 33.18 1.46 74.33
C TYR A 525 33.29 0.78 75.70
N ARG A 526 32.49 1.29 76.66
CA ARG A 526 32.31 0.69 77.98
C ARG A 526 30.83 0.72 78.38
N LEU A 527 30.46 -0.09 79.37
CA LEU A 527 29.13 -0.07 79.95
C LEU A 527 29.04 0.98 81.05
N LYS A 528 28.09 1.90 80.94
CA LYS A 528 27.76 2.86 81.99
C LYS A 528 26.55 2.39 82.78
N LEU A 529 26.73 2.32 84.10
CA LEU A 529 25.70 1.99 85.09
C LEU A 529 25.28 3.27 85.83
N THR A 530 24.07 3.76 85.55
CA THR A 530 23.52 4.93 86.24
C THR A 530 22.45 4.50 87.23
N GLY A 531 22.68 4.76 88.52
CA GLY A 531 21.70 4.53 89.57
C GLY A 531 20.67 5.66 89.65
N TYR A 532 19.38 5.30 89.67
CA TYR A 532 18.30 6.23 89.96
C TYR A 532 17.93 6.15 91.44
N ALA A 533 17.83 7.31 92.07
CA ALA A 533 17.40 7.46 93.45
C ALA A 533 16.01 8.10 93.52
N ASP A 534 15.18 7.54 94.40
CA ASP A 534 13.85 8.05 94.70
C ASP A 534 13.95 9.38 95.45
N SER A 535 13.22 10.40 94.98
CA SER A 535 13.18 11.72 95.63
C SER A 535 12.30 11.74 96.88
N SER A 536 11.56 10.67 97.19
CA SER A 536 10.72 10.56 98.38
C SER A 536 11.47 9.97 99.58
N GLY A 537 11.31 10.57 100.77
CA GLY A 537 11.98 10.14 102.00
C GLY A 537 13.41 10.71 102.16
N SER A 538 14.32 9.95 102.77
CA SER A 538 15.69 10.41 103.03
C SER A 538 16.56 10.33 101.77
N LEU A 539 16.85 11.49 101.18
CA LEU A 539 17.64 11.62 99.96
C LEU A 539 19.02 10.96 100.07
N GLU A 540 19.71 11.17 101.19
CA GLU A 540 21.04 10.62 101.45
C GLU A 540 21.02 9.08 101.46
N LYS A 541 20.04 8.48 102.17
CA LYS A 541 19.84 7.03 102.19
C LYS A 541 19.48 6.49 100.80
N ASN A 542 18.64 7.18 100.05
CA ASN A 542 18.22 6.75 98.71
C ASN A 542 19.36 6.85 97.70
N ARG A 543 20.21 7.88 97.76
CA ARG A 543 21.43 7.97 96.95
C ARG A 543 22.43 6.87 97.30
N HIS A 544 22.63 6.60 98.59
CA HIS A 544 23.47 5.49 99.04
C HIS A 544 22.94 4.14 98.52
N LEU A 545 21.63 3.90 98.59
CA LEU A 545 21.00 2.71 98.03
C LEU A 545 21.13 2.61 96.50
N ALA A 546 20.97 3.72 95.77
CA ALA A 546 21.14 3.75 94.31
C ALA A 546 22.59 3.42 93.90
N HIS A 547 23.57 3.96 94.63
CA HIS A 547 24.98 3.63 94.42
C HIS A 547 25.26 2.16 94.71
N LYS A 548 24.82 1.66 95.86
CA LYS A 548 24.98 0.25 96.24
C LYS A 548 24.34 -0.73 95.26
N ARG A 549 23.20 -0.36 94.64
CA ARG A 549 22.59 -1.14 93.56
C ARG A 549 23.47 -1.19 92.31
N ALA A 550 24.04 -0.06 91.90
CA ALA A 550 24.94 -0.02 90.76
C ALA A 550 26.24 -0.81 91.02
N GLU A 551 26.77 -0.76 92.24
CA GLU A 551 27.89 -1.60 92.68
C GLU A 551 27.53 -3.08 92.61
N ASN A 552 26.37 -3.50 93.14
CA ASN A 552 25.94 -4.89 93.08
C ASN A 552 25.76 -5.39 91.64
N VAL A 553 25.24 -4.56 90.75
CA VAL A 553 25.15 -4.87 89.31
C VAL A 553 26.54 -4.99 88.69
N LYS A 554 27.47 -4.06 88.98
CA LYS A 554 28.85 -4.13 88.51
C LYS A 554 29.55 -5.39 88.99
N HIS A 555 29.48 -5.69 90.29
CA HIS A 555 30.06 -6.90 90.87
C HIS A 555 29.52 -8.17 90.22
N TYR A 556 28.22 -8.20 89.90
CA TYR A 556 27.63 -9.34 89.22
C TYR A 556 28.15 -9.48 87.77
N PHE A 557 28.21 -8.41 86.98
CA PHE A 557 28.87 -8.43 85.67
C PHE A 557 30.31 -8.95 85.74
N VAL A 558 31.09 -8.47 86.71
CA VAL A 558 32.48 -8.92 86.92
C VAL A 558 32.53 -10.40 87.31
N SER A 559 31.60 -10.87 88.16
CA SER A 559 31.51 -12.29 88.54
C SER A 559 31.20 -13.22 87.36
N LEU A 560 30.52 -12.71 86.33
CA LEU A 560 30.25 -13.43 85.09
C LEU A 560 31.44 -13.42 84.11
N GLY A 561 32.52 -12.72 84.44
CA GLY A 561 33.75 -12.62 83.64
C GLY A 561 33.82 -11.40 82.73
N VAL A 562 32.97 -10.38 82.93
CA VAL A 562 33.11 -9.09 82.24
C VAL A 562 34.25 -8.29 82.86
N ASN A 563 35.11 -7.69 82.03
CA ASN A 563 36.26 -6.92 82.50
C ASN A 563 35.83 -5.70 83.35
N ASN A 564 36.35 -5.59 84.57
CA ASN A 564 36.02 -4.53 85.53
C ASN A 564 36.26 -3.10 85.02
N GLU A 565 37.30 -2.91 84.20
CA GLU A 565 37.66 -1.59 83.66
C GLU A 565 36.67 -1.07 82.62
N HIS A 566 35.90 -1.98 82.01
CA HIS A 566 34.93 -1.66 80.97
C HIS A 566 33.50 -1.58 81.50
N VAL A 567 33.30 -1.64 82.82
CA VAL A 567 32.02 -1.40 83.48
C VAL A 567 32.17 -0.26 84.47
N PHE A 568 31.60 0.89 84.14
CA PHE A 568 31.73 2.14 84.88
C PHE A 568 30.43 2.48 85.61
N ILE A 569 30.54 2.91 86.87
CA ILE A 569 29.40 3.43 87.63
C ILE A 569 29.42 4.95 87.48
N ASP A 570 28.32 5.50 86.98
CA ASP A 570 28.16 6.94 86.81
C ASP A 570 28.30 7.66 88.17
N LYS A 571 29.05 8.77 88.19
CA LYS A 571 29.24 9.57 89.41
C LYS A 571 27.96 10.31 89.77
N GLU A 572 27.14 10.64 88.78
CA GLU A 572 25.89 11.38 88.98
C GLU A 572 24.71 10.42 89.16
N MET A 573 24.14 10.41 90.37
CA MET A 573 22.89 9.72 90.65
C MET A 573 21.72 10.60 90.22
N ILE A 574 20.85 10.07 89.37
CA ILE A 574 19.73 10.85 88.84
C ILE A 574 18.52 10.70 89.76
N LEU A 575 17.96 11.84 90.19
CA LEU A 575 16.74 11.88 90.98
C LEU A 575 15.51 11.76 90.09
N LYS A 576 14.58 10.86 90.46
CA LYS A 576 13.28 10.73 89.81
C LYS A 576 12.17 10.65 90.86
N SER A 577 11.01 11.18 90.51
CA SER A 577 9.79 11.14 91.35
C SER A 577 8.88 9.94 91.06
N ASP A 578 9.14 9.20 89.97
CA ASP A 578 8.29 8.09 89.50
C ASP A 578 8.69 6.74 90.11
N GLY A 579 8.18 6.44 91.30
CA GLY A 579 8.11 5.11 91.93
C GLY A 579 9.16 4.08 91.51
N ARG A 580 8.76 3.02 90.78
CA ARG A 580 9.66 1.93 90.36
C ARG A 580 10.74 2.38 89.38
N LYS A 581 10.51 3.45 88.59
CA LYS A 581 11.52 4.01 87.66
C LYS A 581 12.57 4.87 88.38
N ALA A 582 12.26 5.31 89.60
CA ALA A 582 13.17 6.01 90.50
C ALA A 582 14.00 5.06 91.38
N ARG A 583 13.74 3.74 91.30
CA ARG A 583 14.49 2.69 92.00
C ARG A 583 15.05 1.71 90.98
N ALA A 584 15.97 2.18 90.13
CA ALA A 584 16.51 1.36 89.07
C ALA A 584 17.98 1.62 88.82
N VAL A 585 18.67 0.66 88.21
CA VAL A 585 19.99 0.85 87.59
C VAL A 585 19.79 0.75 86.09
N LYS A 586 20.16 1.81 85.36
CA LYS A 586 20.15 1.80 83.90
C LYS A 586 21.53 1.44 83.37
N ILE A 587 21.51 0.57 82.38
CA ILE A 587 22.68 0.03 81.69
C ILE A 587 22.61 0.55 80.26
N VAL A 588 23.67 1.26 79.84
CA VAL A 588 23.84 1.79 78.48
C VAL A 588 25.29 1.68 78.05
N TRP A 589 25.54 1.72 76.75
CA TRP A 589 26.88 1.96 76.23
C TRP A 589 27.30 3.41 76.44
N GLU A 590 28.57 3.61 76.73
CA GLU A 590 29.26 4.89 76.74
C GLU A 590 30.49 4.79 75.85
N LYS A 591 30.63 5.73 74.92
CA LYS A 591 31.82 5.86 74.10
C LYS A 591 32.93 6.48 74.96
N ILE A 592 34.11 5.87 74.92
CA ILE A 592 35.32 6.41 75.54
C ILE A 592 35.84 7.44 74.54
N ASP A 593 35.57 8.71 74.81
CA ASP A 593 36.25 9.79 74.09
C ASP A 593 37.70 9.84 74.60
N ASP A 594 38.66 9.79 73.65
CA ASP A 594 40.11 9.93 73.92
C ASP A 594 40.46 11.32 74.49
#